data_AF-A0A956F8K2-F1
#
_entry.id   AF-A0A956F8K2-F1
#
_cell.length_a   1.000
_cell.length_b   1.000
_cell.length_c   1.000
_cell.angle_alpha   90.00
_cell.angle_beta   90.00
_cell.angle_gamma   90.00
#
_symmetry.space_group_name_H-M   'P 1'
#
loop_
_entity.id
_entity.type
_entity.pdbx_description
1 polymer ?
#
loop_
_entity_poly.entity_id
_entity_poly.type
_entity_poly.pdbx_seq_one_letter_code
_entity_poly.pdbx_strand_id
1 'polypeptide(L)'
;MSKSPLLQAPRGALENGSWNSLGRDVLTPLCAATGLESRLDEIIAAFALMTEGWGDEPIPTHPSWESDVCSDHSPFEPSIALSPRGNVLRILVEAQGRAPTRAAQAEAGRALTQRIGTRWGLDTSRCERLETLFLEGNSPEGQPVAGRFGIWHALEFHPGREAPSVKVYFDLSSWGAALAPALTEEALHHIGFADAWAVLGELTTRRDKHRDQIAYFSIDLDDSPSARVKLYLRHHEADAAHLDALFRSAKSYRKESIKEATQSLGVGAGPYLARPVVSSFAFTGGSRGEPVSATLYFPLESYVESDALALNRVLEFNRDFDLPTTELEAAVTGLAPVPLDELHGLTSYVSFREEHNVARSTVYFSPLAFGHDHASARRLKAAKHRERISELVERFERHSLVHLPYFRRMNREPVSLERLWLLMKNFDVAIVQEFPRRLAALVARAPDDAIRALLTKQLHDELGGGDFAQAHKALFGRLINGLETYRASVADPLGPAQALSDALELEYVSADPWFGVGASLLVEVFGKQVDTFVAEQFARQKQVAGHTLEWLDLHTVLEVDHADDSAAIAALIPEGEAEEAALAGAEHIANASNRFFAEMYRLTFG
;
A
#
# COMPACT_ATOMS: atom_id res chain seq x y z
N MET A 1 20.66 -38.30 -13.48
CA MET A 1 21.69 -37.47 -12.82
C MET A 1 21.47 -36.05 -13.30
N SER A 2 20.67 -35.28 -12.57
CA SER A 2 20.33 -33.90 -12.90
C SER A 2 21.52 -33.02 -12.58
N LYS A 3 21.96 -32.19 -13.53
CA LYS A 3 22.95 -31.14 -13.26
C LYS A 3 22.40 -30.26 -12.12
N SER A 4 23.24 -30.01 -11.12
CA SER A 4 22.96 -29.02 -10.07
C SER A 4 22.65 -27.68 -10.74
N PRO A 5 21.63 -26.91 -10.30
CA PRO A 5 21.49 -25.54 -10.76
C PRO A 5 22.75 -24.79 -10.31
N LEU A 6 23.40 -24.11 -11.26
CA LEU A 6 24.61 -23.35 -11.01
C LEU A 6 24.27 -22.23 -10.01
N LEU A 7 24.83 -22.30 -8.80
CA LEU A 7 24.97 -21.13 -7.93
C LEU A 7 25.87 -20.16 -8.67
N GLN A 8 25.36 -18.98 -9.02
CA GLN A 8 26.20 -17.93 -9.59
C GLN A 8 27.18 -17.44 -8.52
N ALA A 9 28.47 -17.33 -8.86
CA ALA A 9 29.44 -16.71 -7.97
C ALA A 9 29.09 -15.21 -7.82
N PRO A 10 28.94 -14.68 -6.59
CA PRO A 10 28.60 -13.28 -6.37
C PRO A 10 29.64 -12.33 -6.96
N ARG A 11 29.23 -11.16 -7.51
CA ARG A 11 30.21 -10.13 -7.91
C ARG A 11 31.03 -9.63 -6.73
N GLY A 12 30.43 -9.58 -5.53
CA GLY A 12 31.14 -9.22 -4.30
C GLY A 12 32.21 -10.24 -3.87
N ALA A 13 32.16 -11.48 -4.37
CA ALA A 13 33.15 -12.51 -4.08
C ALA A 13 34.36 -12.49 -5.02
N LEU A 14 34.36 -11.64 -6.05
CA LEU A 14 35.50 -11.44 -6.94
C LEU A 14 36.47 -10.42 -6.32
N GLU A 15 37.46 -10.93 -5.59
CA GLU A 15 38.69 -10.27 -5.11
C GLU A 15 38.53 -8.91 -4.39
N ASN A 16 38.39 -8.92 -3.06
CA ASN A 16 38.71 -7.82 -2.13
C ASN A 16 38.10 -6.41 -2.44
N GLY A 17 37.02 -6.33 -3.22
CA GLY A 17 36.35 -5.07 -3.54
C GLY A 17 35.57 -4.48 -2.37
N SER A 18 35.58 -3.15 -2.27
CA SER A 18 34.67 -2.40 -1.39
C SER A 18 33.37 -2.06 -2.13
N TRP A 19 32.35 -1.61 -1.40
CA TRP A 19 31.12 -1.11 -2.03
C TRP A 19 31.38 0.05 -2.99
N ASN A 20 32.34 0.92 -2.68
CA ASN A 20 32.76 2.03 -3.53
C ASN A 20 33.44 1.57 -4.82
N SER A 21 34.26 0.51 -4.78
CA SER A 21 34.82 -0.05 -6.01
C SER A 21 33.74 -0.70 -6.88
N LEU A 22 32.83 -1.48 -6.29
CA LEU A 22 31.70 -2.07 -7.03
C LEU A 22 30.80 -0.98 -7.63
N GLY A 23 30.50 0.07 -6.87
CA GLY A 23 29.75 1.22 -7.37
C GLY A 23 30.42 1.88 -8.57
N ARG A 24 31.75 2.04 -8.55
CA ARG A 24 32.49 2.56 -9.71
C ARG A 24 32.36 1.67 -10.94
N ASP A 25 32.53 0.36 -10.77
CA ASP A 25 32.46 -0.61 -11.87
C ASP A 25 31.06 -0.63 -12.51
N VAL A 26 30.02 -0.52 -11.68
CA VAL A 26 28.62 -0.50 -12.12
C VAL A 26 28.23 0.84 -12.76
N LEU A 27 28.66 1.97 -12.19
CA LEU A 27 28.23 3.30 -12.66
C LEU A 27 28.98 3.76 -13.91
N THR A 28 30.19 3.27 -14.17
CA THR A 28 31.00 3.64 -15.34
C THR A 28 30.29 3.37 -16.69
N PRO A 29 29.85 2.13 -17.00
CA PRO A 29 29.13 1.86 -18.25
C PRO A 29 27.80 2.61 -18.35
N LEU A 30 27.15 2.87 -17.21
CA LEU A 30 25.90 3.62 -17.17
C LEU A 30 26.08 5.12 -17.43
N CYS A 31 27.17 5.71 -16.95
CA CYS A 31 27.53 7.09 -17.31
C CYS A 31 27.77 7.20 -18.82
N ALA A 32 28.45 6.21 -19.42
CA ALA A 32 28.64 6.17 -20.88
C ALA A 32 27.32 6.09 -21.64
N ALA A 33 26.43 5.17 -21.27
CA ALA A 33 25.12 5.03 -21.88
C ALA A 33 24.22 6.28 -21.74
N THR A 34 24.48 7.15 -20.77
CA THR A 34 23.67 8.34 -20.51
C THR A 34 24.33 9.64 -20.97
N GLY A 35 25.50 9.58 -21.61
CA GLY A 35 26.25 10.77 -22.07
C GLY A 35 26.82 11.60 -20.91
N LEU A 36 27.08 10.96 -19.77
CA LEU A 36 27.57 11.57 -18.53
C LEU A 36 29.02 11.19 -18.21
N GLU A 37 29.80 10.70 -19.18
CA GLU A 37 31.20 10.27 -19.01
C GLU A 37 32.07 11.39 -18.45
N SER A 38 31.87 12.61 -18.94
CA SER A 38 32.59 13.81 -18.46
C SER A 38 32.30 14.15 -16.98
N ARG A 39 31.27 13.54 -16.40
CA ARG A 39 30.84 13.73 -15.00
C ARG A 39 31.05 12.48 -14.15
N LEU A 40 31.75 11.46 -14.65
CA LEU A 40 31.94 10.21 -13.94
C LEU A 40 32.51 10.45 -12.52
N ASP A 41 33.58 11.23 -12.39
CA ASP A 41 34.20 11.48 -11.08
C ASP A 41 33.26 12.20 -10.10
N GLU A 42 32.41 13.10 -10.59
CA GLU A 42 31.37 13.76 -9.79
C GLU A 42 30.31 12.76 -9.31
N ILE A 43 29.87 11.88 -10.20
CA ILE A 43 28.86 10.84 -9.90
C ILE A 43 29.42 9.81 -8.92
N ILE A 44 30.68 9.41 -9.05
CA ILE A 44 31.34 8.53 -8.08
C ILE A 44 31.52 9.22 -6.74
N ALA A 45 31.87 10.51 -6.71
CA ALA A 45 31.94 11.27 -5.45
C ALA A 45 30.55 11.38 -4.78
N ALA A 46 29.48 11.55 -5.57
CA ALA A 46 28.11 11.55 -5.06
C ALA A 46 27.71 10.17 -4.51
N PHE A 47 28.09 9.08 -5.19
CA PHE A 47 27.88 7.73 -4.67
C PHE A 47 28.63 7.49 -3.36
N ALA A 48 29.90 7.89 -3.28
CA ALA A 48 30.70 7.80 -2.04
C ALA A 48 30.08 8.58 -0.87
N LEU A 49 29.42 9.72 -1.14
CA LEU A 49 28.66 10.45 -0.12
C LEU A 49 27.43 9.68 0.35
N MET A 50 26.72 8.99 -0.56
CA MET A 50 25.58 8.13 -0.24
C MET A 50 25.99 6.92 0.59
N THR A 51 27.17 6.39 0.34
CA THR A 51 27.72 5.21 1.04
C THR A 51 28.64 5.55 2.21
N GLU A 52 28.76 6.83 2.57
CA GLU A 52 29.66 7.27 3.65
C GLU A 52 29.40 6.50 4.96
N GLY A 53 30.46 5.94 5.54
CA GLY A 53 30.42 5.13 6.76
C GLY A 53 30.42 3.61 6.52
N TRP A 54 30.18 3.15 5.28
CA TRP A 54 30.20 1.73 4.92
C TRP A 54 30.76 1.45 3.51
N GLY A 55 30.87 2.48 2.66
CA GLY A 55 31.27 2.36 1.27
C GLY A 55 32.67 1.79 1.04
N ASP A 56 33.60 2.04 1.97
CA ASP A 56 34.98 1.54 1.90
C ASP A 56 35.15 0.16 2.55
N GLU A 57 34.12 -0.35 3.23
CA GLU A 57 34.15 -1.67 3.83
C GLU A 57 34.12 -2.76 2.74
N PRO A 58 34.82 -3.89 2.96
CA PRO A 58 34.71 -5.06 2.09
C PRO A 58 33.27 -5.55 1.99
N ILE A 59 32.88 -6.01 0.79
CA ILE A 59 31.57 -6.62 0.60
C ILE A 59 31.56 -7.98 1.34
N PRO A 60 30.62 -8.22 2.28
CA PRO A 60 30.55 -9.48 3.00
C PRO A 60 30.11 -10.62 2.07
N THR A 61 30.35 -11.87 2.45
CA THR A 61 29.90 -13.03 1.65
C THR A 61 28.39 -13.21 1.64
N HIS A 62 27.69 -12.67 2.64
CA HIS A 62 26.24 -12.66 2.78
C HIS A 62 25.78 -11.28 3.25
N PRO A 63 24.57 -10.85 2.87
CA PRO A 63 24.04 -9.57 3.32
C PRO A 63 23.94 -9.55 4.84
N SER A 64 24.54 -8.53 5.47
CA SER A 64 24.37 -8.32 6.92
C SER A 64 22.97 -7.83 7.25
N TRP A 65 22.35 -7.11 6.32
CA TRP A 65 20.99 -6.62 6.35
C TRP A 65 20.33 -6.97 5.02
N GLU A 66 19.13 -7.54 5.07
CA GLU A 66 18.35 -7.90 3.88
C GLU A 66 17.66 -6.65 3.31
N SER A 67 18.43 -5.81 2.62
CA SER A 67 17.88 -4.62 1.95
C SER A 67 16.77 -5.03 0.96
N ASP A 68 15.67 -4.28 0.95
CA ASP A 68 14.55 -4.46 -0.01
C ASP A 68 14.77 -3.64 -1.30
N VAL A 69 15.95 -3.00 -1.47
CA VAL A 69 16.34 -2.22 -2.66
C VAL A 69 16.50 -3.13 -3.89
N CYS A 70 17.24 -4.23 -3.74
CA CYS A 70 17.42 -5.24 -4.78
C CYS A 70 17.02 -6.63 -4.29
N SER A 71 16.65 -7.50 -5.22
CA SER A 71 16.23 -8.89 -4.92
C SER A 71 17.36 -9.77 -4.38
N ASP A 72 18.61 -9.43 -4.68
CA ASP A 72 19.80 -10.07 -4.10
C ASP A 72 20.23 -9.43 -2.78
N HIS A 73 19.45 -8.49 -2.23
CA HIS A 73 19.76 -7.71 -1.02
C HIS A 73 20.96 -6.77 -1.15
N SER A 74 21.37 -6.43 -2.37
CA SER A 74 22.29 -5.32 -2.59
C SER A 74 21.67 -4.00 -2.09
N PRO A 75 22.40 -3.17 -1.32
CA PRO A 75 21.87 -1.95 -0.72
C PRO A 75 21.79 -0.75 -1.69
N PHE A 76 22.02 -0.97 -2.99
CA PHE A 76 21.88 0.07 -4.00
C PHE A 76 21.43 -0.49 -5.35
N GLU A 77 20.64 0.30 -6.08
CA GLU A 77 20.10 -0.01 -7.40
C GLU A 77 20.28 1.18 -8.35
N PRO A 78 21.18 1.12 -9.33
CA PRO A 78 21.21 2.09 -10.40
C PRO A 78 20.11 1.85 -11.44
N SER A 79 19.72 2.90 -12.15
CA SER A 79 18.81 2.78 -13.29
C SER A 79 19.05 3.84 -14.34
N ILE A 80 18.68 3.56 -15.60
CA ILE A 80 18.69 4.54 -16.68
C ILE A 80 17.28 4.79 -17.17
N ALA A 81 16.87 6.06 -17.18
CA ALA A 81 15.59 6.47 -17.73
C ALA A 81 15.79 6.96 -19.16
N LEU A 82 15.14 6.30 -20.10
CA LEU A 82 15.28 6.49 -21.54
C LEU A 82 14.08 7.27 -22.09
N SER A 83 14.36 8.35 -22.82
CA SER A 83 13.34 9.22 -23.40
C SER A 83 13.91 10.01 -24.58
N PRO A 84 13.09 10.38 -25.58
CA PRO A 84 13.50 11.30 -26.63
C PRO A 84 13.97 12.68 -26.11
N ARG A 85 13.64 13.02 -24.85
CA ARG A 85 14.04 14.27 -24.19
C ARG A 85 15.40 14.20 -23.48
N GLY A 86 16.07 13.05 -23.55
CA GLY A 86 17.37 12.82 -22.93
C GLY A 86 17.33 11.73 -21.85
N ASN A 87 18.46 11.03 -21.72
CA ASN A 87 18.63 9.94 -20.77
C ASN A 87 18.98 10.48 -19.38
N VAL A 88 18.55 9.78 -18.33
CA VAL A 88 18.81 10.17 -16.93
C VAL A 88 19.37 8.97 -16.19
N LEU A 89 20.55 9.13 -15.58
CA LEU A 89 21.11 8.15 -14.66
C LEU A 89 20.52 8.35 -13.28
N ARG A 90 20.13 7.27 -12.60
CA ARG A 90 19.68 7.30 -11.21
C ARG A 90 20.42 6.29 -10.36
N ILE A 91 20.56 6.59 -9.08
CA ILE A 91 21.16 5.69 -8.10
C ILE A 91 20.28 5.72 -6.85
N LEU A 92 19.61 4.60 -6.54
CA LEU A 92 18.88 4.39 -5.29
C LEU A 92 19.81 3.72 -4.27
N VAL A 93 19.83 4.17 -3.03
CA VAL A 93 20.67 3.62 -1.95
C VAL A 93 19.86 3.50 -0.66
N GLU A 94 20.06 2.39 0.06
CA GLU A 94 19.76 2.26 1.48
C GLU A 94 21.06 2.46 2.28
N ALA A 95 21.16 3.55 3.04
CA ALA A 95 22.33 3.79 3.88
C ALA A 95 22.45 2.71 4.96
N GLN A 96 23.64 2.13 5.11
CA GLN A 96 23.86 1.02 6.04
C GLN A 96 24.33 1.49 7.42
N GLY A 97 23.58 1.12 8.46
CA GLY A 97 23.96 1.27 9.85
C GLY A 97 24.96 0.20 10.30
N ARG A 98 25.67 0.46 11.41
CA ARG A 98 26.69 -0.47 11.95
C ARG A 98 26.12 -1.80 12.45
N ALA A 99 24.87 -1.79 12.90
CA ALA A 99 24.17 -2.98 13.35
C ALA A 99 23.08 -3.33 12.32
N PRO A 100 22.80 -4.61 12.07
CA PRO A 100 21.76 -5.04 11.14
C PRO A 100 20.38 -4.93 11.79
N THR A 101 20.01 -3.71 12.18
CA THR A 101 18.73 -3.40 12.82
C THR A 101 18.10 -2.23 12.11
N ARG A 102 16.77 -2.26 12.02
CA ARG A 102 15.98 -1.19 11.40
C ARG A 102 16.27 0.19 12.00
N ALA A 103 16.48 0.26 13.31
CA ALA A 103 16.83 1.51 14.00
C ALA A 103 18.19 2.08 13.53
N ALA A 104 19.20 1.22 13.35
CA ALA A 104 20.50 1.64 12.84
C ALA A 104 20.42 2.06 11.36
N GLN A 105 19.59 1.40 10.53
CA GLN A 105 19.35 1.83 9.15
C GLN A 105 18.64 3.19 9.10
N ALA A 106 17.67 3.41 9.99
CA ALA A 106 16.98 4.69 10.11
C ALA A 106 17.93 5.83 10.51
N GLU A 107 18.82 5.59 11.47
CA GLU A 107 19.86 6.55 11.87
C GLU A 107 20.82 6.88 10.71
N ALA A 108 21.29 5.86 9.98
CA ALA A 108 22.14 6.03 8.81
C ALA A 108 21.43 6.81 7.69
N GLY A 109 20.16 6.51 7.43
CA GLY A 109 19.32 7.20 6.45
C GLY A 109 19.12 8.68 6.80
N ARG A 110 18.85 9.02 8.07
CA ARG A 110 18.73 10.42 8.51
C ARG A 110 20.03 11.19 8.36
N ALA A 111 21.14 10.57 8.75
CA ALA A 111 22.46 11.17 8.55
C ALA A 111 22.71 11.44 7.06
N LEU A 112 22.31 10.53 6.18
CA LEU A 112 22.38 10.73 4.74
C LEU A 112 21.48 11.88 4.24
N THR A 113 20.24 12.00 4.72
CA THR A 113 19.35 13.14 4.41
C THR A 113 20.07 14.46 4.69
N GLN A 114 20.70 14.60 5.86
CA GLN A 114 21.39 15.82 6.28
C GLN A 114 22.64 16.11 5.43
N ARG A 115 23.42 15.07 5.08
CA ARG A 115 24.59 15.22 4.19
C ARG A 115 24.18 15.66 2.79
N ILE A 116 23.15 15.05 2.21
CA ILE A 116 22.61 15.41 0.90
C ILE A 116 22.08 16.85 0.92
N GLY A 117 21.29 17.20 1.94
CA GLY A 117 20.77 18.56 2.12
C GLY A 117 21.89 19.60 2.18
N THR A 118 22.93 19.34 2.97
CA THR A 118 24.10 20.23 3.08
C THR A 118 24.90 20.33 1.77
N ARG A 119 25.13 19.20 1.09
CA ARG A 119 25.98 19.13 -0.11
C ARG A 119 25.43 19.94 -1.28
N TRP A 120 24.11 19.97 -1.43
CA TRP A 120 23.44 20.64 -2.55
C TRP A 120 22.53 21.79 -2.14
N GLY A 121 22.50 22.16 -0.86
CA GLY A 121 21.68 23.27 -0.34
C GLY A 121 20.18 23.06 -0.50
N LEU A 122 19.71 21.82 -0.29
CA LEU A 122 18.31 21.43 -0.48
C LEU A 122 17.47 21.62 0.78
N ASP A 123 16.19 21.96 0.63
CA ASP A 123 15.24 22.02 1.75
C ASP A 123 14.87 20.60 2.23
N THR A 124 15.28 20.27 3.45
CA THR A 124 14.97 18.99 4.12
C THR A 124 13.72 19.02 4.97
N SER A 125 13.05 20.18 5.12
CA SER A 125 11.97 20.36 6.10
C SER A 125 10.78 19.41 5.88
N ARG A 126 10.42 19.12 4.63
CA ARG A 126 9.37 18.13 4.30
C ARG A 126 9.78 16.72 4.70
N CYS A 127 11.04 16.37 4.49
CA CYS A 127 11.59 15.07 4.89
C CYS A 127 11.56 14.92 6.40
N GLU A 128 12.10 15.90 7.14
CA GLU A 128 12.18 15.87 8.61
C GLU A 128 10.81 15.67 9.28
N ARG A 129 9.76 16.31 8.76
CA ARG A 129 8.38 16.10 9.26
C ARG A 129 7.87 14.67 9.06
N LEU A 130 8.29 14.00 8.00
CA LEU A 130 7.95 12.60 7.74
C LEU A 130 8.86 11.66 8.53
N GLU A 131 10.13 11.99 8.75
CA GLU A 131 11.05 11.15 9.52
C GLU A 131 10.56 10.90 10.95
N THR A 132 9.90 11.87 11.59
CA THR A 132 9.24 11.65 12.89
C THR A 132 8.13 10.62 12.81
N LEU A 133 7.30 10.68 11.77
CA LEU A 133 6.15 9.79 11.59
C LEU A 133 6.58 8.35 11.24
N PHE A 134 7.60 8.24 10.39
CA PHE A 134 8.01 6.96 9.83
C PHE A 134 9.11 6.27 10.62
N LEU A 135 9.92 6.96 11.42
CA LEU A 135 11.08 6.35 12.09
C LEU A 135 11.02 6.37 13.62
N GLU A 136 10.18 7.22 14.22
CA GLU A 136 10.16 7.43 15.67
C GLU A 136 8.84 6.99 16.31
N GLY A 137 8.90 6.78 17.62
CA GLY A 137 7.72 6.60 18.46
C GLY A 137 7.05 5.24 18.26
N ASN A 138 5.73 5.25 18.46
CA ASN A 138 4.88 4.07 18.38
C ASN A 138 3.80 4.28 17.31
N SER A 139 3.35 3.19 16.71
CA SER A 139 2.11 3.13 15.95
C SER A 139 0.91 3.51 16.83
N PRO A 140 -0.25 3.80 16.22
CA PRO A 140 -1.50 4.04 16.94
C PRO A 140 -1.90 2.93 17.90
N GLU A 141 -1.50 1.69 17.62
CA GLU A 141 -1.72 0.51 18.47
C GLU A 141 -0.70 0.42 19.62
N GLY A 142 0.17 1.42 19.80
CA GLY A 142 1.17 1.46 20.87
C GLY A 142 2.42 0.62 20.63
N GLN A 143 2.54 -0.02 19.47
CA GLN A 143 3.71 -0.82 19.11
C GLN A 143 4.83 0.08 18.58
N PRO A 144 6.12 -0.20 18.85
CA PRO A 144 7.22 0.54 18.23
C PRO A 144 7.10 0.52 16.71
N VAL A 145 7.44 1.64 16.07
CA VAL A 145 7.43 1.72 14.61
C VAL A 145 8.34 0.62 14.02
N ALA A 146 7.70 -0.29 13.27
CA ALA A 146 8.31 -1.42 12.58
C ALA A 146 8.64 -1.01 11.13
N GLY A 147 8.95 -1.97 10.24
CA GLY A 147 9.21 -1.71 8.83
C GLY A 147 10.35 -2.55 8.28
N ARG A 148 10.35 -2.71 6.96
CA ARG A 148 11.36 -3.40 6.15
C ARG A 148 12.64 -2.60 5.98
N PHE A 149 12.57 -1.27 5.98
CA PHE A 149 13.74 -0.39 5.84
C PHE A 149 13.60 0.89 6.67
N GLY A 150 14.71 1.62 6.80
CA GLY A 150 14.74 2.95 7.41
C GLY A 150 14.25 4.02 6.43
N ILE A 151 15.16 4.49 5.58
CA ILE A 151 14.89 5.46 4.51
C ILE A 151 15.76 5.09 3.32
N TRP A 152 15.24 5.25 2.09
CA TRP A 152 16.07 5.20 0.89
C TRP A 152 16.20 6.57 0.24
N HIS A 153 17.33 6.78 -0.44
CA HIS A 153 17.63 8.00 -1.16
C HIS A 153 17.93 7.67 -2.62
N ALA A 154 17.36 8.42 -3.55
CA ALA A 154 17.75 8.36 -4.95
C ALA A 154 18.29 9.69 -5.45
N LEU A 155 19.44 9.65 -6.14
CA LEU A 155 19.96 10.77 -6.92
C LEU A 155 19.62 10.56 -8.40
N GLU A 156 19.14 11.60 -9.09
CA GLU A 156 18.91 11.61 -10.54
C GLU A 156 19.83 12.64 -11.23
N PHE A 157 20.73 12.15 -12.06
CA PHE A 157 21.67 12.96 -12.84
C PHE A 157 21.13 13.19 -14.25
N HIS A 158 20.92 14.47 -14.57
CA HIS A 158 20.45 14.88 -15.89
C HIS A 158 21.61 15.48 -16.70
N PRO A 159 21.69 15.18 -18.01
CA PRO A 159 22.54 15.92 -18.93
C PRO A 159 22.24 17.43 -18.85
N GLY A 160 23.30 18.24 -18.71
CA GLY A 160 23.18 19.70 -18.66
C GLY A 160 22.67 20.31 -17.34
N ARG A 161 22.44 19.52 -16.28
CA ARG A 161 22.16 20.04 -14.93
C ARG A 161 23.33 19.79 -14.00
N GLU A 162 23.80 20.83 -13.31
CA GLU A 162 24.92 20.72 -12.38
C GLU A 162 24.56 19.88 -11.14
N ALA A 163 23.47 20.20 -10.44
CA ALA A 163 23.03 19.42 -9.28
C ALA A 163 22.12 18.24 -9.68
N PRO A 164 22.20 17.08 -9.00
CA PRO A 164 21.24 16.00 -9.15
C PRO A 164 19.89 16.38 -8.54
N SER A 165 18.82 15.81 -9.07
CA SER A 165 17.53 15.81 -8.34
C SER A 165 17.57 14.73 -7.26
N VAL A 166 16.91 14.95 -6.14
CA VAL A 166 16.94 14.03 -5.00
C VAL A 166 15.54 13.54 -4.67
N LYS A 167 15.41 12.25 -4.37
CA LYS A 167 14.20 11.64 -3.83
C LYS A 167 14.46 10.90 -2.55
N VAL A 168 13.49 10.94 -1.65
CA VAL A 168 13.52 10.21 -0.38
C VAL A 168 12.32 9.29 -0.30
N TYR A 169 12.52 8.04 0.12
CA TYR A 169 11.49 7.00 0.20
C TYR A 169 11.31 6.54 1.64
N PHE A 170 10.06 6.31 2.01
CA PHE A 170 9.62 5.85 3.32
C PHE A 170 8.78 4.58 3.19
N ASP A 171 8.87 3.71 4.18
CA ASP A 171 8.17 2.44 4.24
C ASP A 171 6.76 2.60 4.82
N LEU A 172 5.72 2.35 4.02
CA LEU A 172 4.33 2.46 4.50
C LEU A 172 3.90 1.27 5.38
N SER A 173 4.73 0.24 5.52
CA SER A 173 4.54 -0.79 6.53
C SER A 173 5.09 -0.40 7.91
N SER A 174 5.50 0.85 8.11
CA SER A 174 6.12 1.29 9.37
C SER A 174 5.19 1.19 10.59
N TRP A 175 3.87 1.28 10.40
CA TRP A 175 2.87 1.00 11.43
C TRP A 175 2.27 -0.41 11.34
N GLY A 176 2.89 -1.30 10.57
CA GLY A 176 2.32 -2.57 10.16
C GLY A 176 1.46 -2.43 8.89
N ALA A 177 1.37 -3.52 8.12
CA ALA A 177 0.70 -3.51 6.82
C ALA A 177 -0.79 -3.14 6.89
N ALA A 178 -1.47 -3.49 7.99
CA ALA A 178 -2.88 -3.15 8.22
C ALA A 178 -3.11 -1.63 8.35
N LEU A 179 -2.12 -0.89 8.87
CA LEU A 179 -2.19 0.55 9.10
C LEU A 179 -1.58 1.38 7.98
N ALA A 180 -1.13 0.76 6.88
CA ALA A 180 -0.55 1.48 5.75
C ALA A 180 -1.49 2.55 5.14
N PRO A 181 -2.82 2.33 4.99
CA PRO A 181 -3.74 3.38 4.56
C PRO A 181 -3.75 4.60 5.50
N ALA A 182 -3.80 4.33 6.81
CA ALA A 182 -3.82 5.34 7.84
C ALA A 182 -2.52 6.16 7.87
N LEU A 183 -1.38 5.47 7.83
CA LEU A 183 -0.06 6.11 7.75
C LEU A 183 0.08 6.96 6.48
N THR A 184 -0.48 6.50 5.35
CA THR A 184 -0.47 7.26 4.10
C THR A 184 -1.26 8.56 4.22
N GLU A 185 -2.48 8.52 4.77
CA GLU A 185 -3.29 9.72 4.95
C GLU A 185 -2.62 10.72 5.91
N GLU A 186 -2.07 10.24 7.02
CA GLU A 186 -1.33 11.07 7.98
C GLU A 186 -0.08 11.70 7.34
N ALA A 187 0.69 10.91 6.58
CA ALA A 187 1.86 11.41 5.85
C ALA A 187 1.47 12.51 4.87
N LEU A 188 0.42 12.31 4.07
CA LEU A 188 -0.11 13.30 3.14
C LEU A 188 -0.57 14.56 3.86
N HIS A 189 -1.27 14.44 4.98
CA HIS A 189 -1.69 15.57 5.80
C HIS A 189 -0.49 16.39 6.30
N HIS A 190 0.54 15.74 6.87
CA HIS A 190 1.75 16.37 7.41
C HIS A 190 2.54 17.22 6.40
N ILE A 191 2.39 16.93 5.09
CA ILE A 191 3.05 17.68 4.02
C ILE A 191 2.10 18.51 3.16
N GLY A 192 0.81 18.59 3.53
CA GLY A 192 -0.18 19.47 2.87
C GLY A 192 -0.84 18.89 1.61
N PHE A 193 -0.91 17.56 1.50
CA PHE A 193 -1.48 16.80 0.39
C PHE A 193 -2.68 15.92 0.82
N ALA A 194 -3.37 16.25 1.92
CA ALA A 194 -4.48 15.46 2.45
C ALA A 194 -5.59 15.16 1.40
N ASP A 195 -5.82 16.07 0.47
CA ASP A 195 -6.81 15.92 -0.62
C ASP A 195 -6.51 14.74 -1.54
N ALA A 196 -5.23 14.32 -1.64
CA ALA A 196 -4.83 13.16 -2.45
C ALA A 196 -5.46 11.86 -1.95
N TRP A 197 -5.79 11.77 -0.66
CA TRP A 197 -6.31 10.54 -0.07
C TRP A 197 -7.65 10.12 -0.68
N ALA A 198 -8.50 11.06 -1.12
CA ALA A 198 -9.80 10.70 -1.69
C ALA A 198 -9.65 9.77 -2.91
N VAL A 199 -8.73 10.10 -3.83
CA VAL A 199 -8.44 9.28 -5.02
C VAL A 199 -7.63 8.03 -4.64
N LEU A 200 -6.64 8.16 -3.74
CA LEU A 200 -5.79 7.04 -3.33
C LEU A 200 -6.56 5.96 -2.56
N GLY A 201 -7.46 6.36 -1.66
CA GLY A 201 -8.34 5.47 -0.92
C GLY A 201 -9.22 4.65 -1.86
N GLU A 202 -9.81 5.28 -2.87
CA GLU A 202 -10.56 4.57 -3.92
C GLU A 202 -9.67 3.54 -4.63
N LEU A 203 -8.48 3.92 -5.10
CA LEU A 203 -7.56 3.01 -5.79
C LEU A 203 -7.21 1.77 -4.95
N THR A 204 -7.07 1.95 -3.63
CA THR A 204 -6.69 0.87 -2.70
C THR A 204 -7.85 -0.01 -2.23
N THR A 205 -9.10 0.35 -2.56
CA THR A 205 -10.31 -0.41 -2.16
C THR A 205 -11.02 -1.10 -3.33
N ARG A 206 -10.53 -0.92 -4.57
CA ARG A 206 -11.07 -1.55 -5.79
C ARG A 206 -10.93 -3.07 -5.82
N ARG A 207 -9.87 -3.59 -5.20
CA ARG A 207 -9.66 -5.04 -4.99
C ARG A 207 -9.43 -5.27 -3.50
N ASP A 208 -9.45 -6.54 -3.14
CA ASP A 208 -9.06 -7.00 -1.81
C ASP A 208 -7.70 -6.41 -1.40
N LYS A 209 -7.57 -6.00 -0.13
CA LYS A 209 -6.37 -5.34 0.43
C LYS A 209 -5.10 -6.19 0.34
N HIS A 210 -5.22 -7.52 0.25
CA HIS A 210 -4.08 -8.42 0.07
C HIS A 210 -3.61 -8.47 -1.39
N ARG A 211 -4.44 -7.98 -2.32
CA ARG A 211 -4.14 -7.91 -3.75
C ARG A 211 -3.52 -6.58 -4.16
N ASP A 212 -3.98 -5.47 -3.62
CA ASP A 212 -3.39 -4.15 -3.86
C ASP A 212 -2.78 -3.59 -2.56
N GLN A 213 -1.47 -3.79 -2.40
CA GLN A 213 -0.73 -3.41 -1.19
C GLN A 213 -0.09 -2.02 -1.35
N ILE A 214 -0.37 -1.13 -0.41
CA ILE A 214 0.36 0.13 -0.24
C ILE A 214 1.78 -0.17 0.25
N ALA A 215 2.81 0.18 -0.55
CA ALA A 215 4.19 -0.24 -0.31
C ALA A 215 5.09 0.90 0.17
N TYR A 216 5.25 1.94 -0.66
CA TYR A 216 6.22 3.00 -0.39
C TYR A 216 5.62 4.39 -0.61
N PHE A 217 6.16 5.35 0.10
CA PHE A 217 5.87 6.77 -0.05
C PHE A 217 7.17 7.48 -0.45
N SER A 218 7.16 8.38 -1.44
CA SER A 218 8.35 9.18 -1.73
C SER A 218 8.06 10.64 -1.98
N ILE A 219 9.05 11.47 -1.70
CA ILE A 219 9.03 12.90 -1.96
C ILE A 219 10.27 13.29 -2.77
N ASP A 220 10.11 14.24 -3.68
CA ASP A 220 11.25 14.97 -4.22
C ASP A 220 11.76 15.95 -3.13
N LEU A 221 13.07 15.97 -2.88
CA LEU A 221 13.71 16.91 -1.93
C LEU A 221 13.93 18.25 -2.62
N ASP A 222 12.82 18.94 -2.88
CA ASP A 222 12.70 20.17 -3.65
C ASP A 222 11.50 20.97 -3.09
N ASP A 223 11.62 22.29 -3.01
CA ASP A 223 10.57 23.19 -2.57
C ASP A 223 9.70 23.73 -3.73
N SER A 224 10.12 23.46 -4.98
CA SER A 224 9.43 23.93 -6.18
C SER A 224 7.98 23.43 -6.26
N PRO A 225 7.09 24.16 -6.96
CA PRO A 225 5.72 23.69 -7.20
C PRO A 225 5.63 22.37 -7.97
N SER A 226 6.71 22.02 -8.69
CA SER A 226 6.85 20.75 -9.42
C SER A 226 7.36 19.59 -8.57
N ALA A 227 7.81 19.83 -7.33
CA ALA A 227 8.23 18.79 -6.41
C ALA A 227 7.07 17.82 -6.16
N ARG A 228 7.32 16.53 -6.40
CA ARG A 228 6.28 15.51 -6.36
C ARG A 228 6.25 14.80 -5.03
N VAL A 229 5.04 14.39 -4.68
CA VAL A 229 4.75 13.33 -3.71
C VAL A 229 4.31 12.10 -4.50
N LYS A 230 4.83 10.92 -4.18
CA LYS A 230 4.49 9.68 -4.88
C LYS A 230 4.06 8.58 -3.92
N LEU A 231 2.97 7.91 -4.26
CA LEU A 231 2.54 6.67 -3.60
C LEU A 231 2.84 5.48 -4.51
N TYR A 232 3.35 4.39 -3.94
CA TYR A 232 3.66 3.14 -4.65
C TYR A 232 2.75 2.01 -4.17
N LEU A 233 2.14 1.30 -5.11
CA LEU A 233 1.25 0.16 -4.86
C LEU A 233 1.82 -1.11 -5.50
N ARG A 234 1.78 -2.23 -4.79
CA ARG A 234 2.08 -3.58 -5.30
C ARG A 234 0.77 -4.27 -5.66
N HIS A 235 0.69 -4.81 -6.87
CA HIS A 235 -0.49 -5.45 -7.43
C HIS A 235 -0.25 -6.95 -7.58
N HIS A 236 -0.66 -7.72 -6.58
CA HIS A 236 -0.61 -9.17 -6.59
C HIS A 236 -1.72 -9.74 -7.48
N GLU A 237 -1.38 -10.77 -8.25
CA GLU A 237 -2.32 -11.49 -9.14
C GLU A 237 -3.07 -10.56 -10.11
N ALA A 238 -2.51 -9.38 -10.41
CA ALA A 238 -3.14 -8.42 -11.32
C ALA A 238 -2.98 -8.88 -12.76
N ASP A 239 -3.91 -8.44 -13.61
CA ASP A 239 -3.81 -8.55 -15.06
C ASP A 239 -3.63 -7.15 -15.69
N ALA A 240 -3.27 -7.13 -16.97
CA ALA A 240 -3.05 -5.89 -17.72
C ALA A 240 -4.31 -5.00 -17.77
N ALA A 241 -5.50 -5.59 -17.80
CA ALA A 241 -6.75 -4.83 -17.90
C ALA A 241 -7.08 -4.10 -16.59
N HIS A 242 -6.82 -4.73 -15.46
CA HIS A 242 -6.96 -4.12 -14.15
C HIS A 242 -5.94 -2.98 -13.96
N LEU A 243 -4.66 -3.22 -14.28
CA LEU A 243 -3.64 -2.18 -14.18
C LEU A 243 -3.97 -0.97 -15.06
N ASP A 244 -4.41 -1.21 -16.30
CA ASP A 244 -4.84 -0.14 -17.20
C ASP A 244 -6.04 0.67 -16.65
N ALA A 245 -7.01 0.00 -16.01
CA ALA A 245 -8.14 0.66 -15.37
C ALA A 245 -7.74 1.50 -14.14
N LEU A 246 -6.71 1.10 -13.39
CA LEU A 246 -6.17 1.88 -12.27
C LEU A 246 -5.52 3.18 -12.75
N PHE A 247 -4.78 3.13 -13.86
CA PHE A 247 -4.03 4.28 -14.36
C PHE A 247 -4.93 5.41 -14.86
N ARG A 248 -6.21 5.15 -15.16
CA ARG A 248 -7.23 6.15 -15.53
C ARG A 248 -7.36 7.32 -14.55
N SER A 249 -6.98 7.13 -13.29
CA SER A 249 -6.99 8.19 -12.27
C SER A 249 -5.96 9.29 -12.53
N ALA A 250 -4.90 9.01 -13.30
CA ALA A 250 -3.83 9.97 -13.55
C ALA A 250 -4.07 10.80 -14.81
N LYS A 251 -3.77 12.10 -14.73
CA LYS A 251 -3.89 13.05 -15.85
C LYS A 251 -3.06 12.65 -17.08
N SER A 252 -1.96 11.95 -16.86
CA SER A 252 -1.07 11.51 -17.92
C SER A 252 -1.55 10.24 -18.64
N TYR A 253 -2.66 9.64 -18.21
CA TYR A 253 -3.13 8.38 -18.77
C TYR A 253 -3.64 8.53 -20.20
N ARG A 254 -3.13 7.67 -21.07
CA ARG A 254 -3.68 7.42 -22.40
C ARG A 254 -4.43 6.10 -22.38
N LYS A 255 -5.61 6.06 -22.98
CA LYS A 255 -6.44 4.86 -23.07
C LYS A 255 -5.61 3.68 -23.60
N GLU A 256 -5.64 2.57 -22.86
CA GLU A 256 -5.00 1.28 -23.17
C GLU A 256 -3.47 1.26 -23.20
N SER A 257 -2.81 2.37 -22.80
CA SER A 257 -1.34 2.47 -22.84
C SER A 257 -0.64 1.41 -21.98
N ILE A 258 -1.26 0.96 -20.89
CA ILE A 258 -0.68 -0.05 -20.01
C ILE A 258 -0.82 -1.45 -20.60
N LYS A 259 -1.96 -1.73 -21.25
CA LYS A 259 -2.14 -3.00 -21.97
C LYS A 259 -1.13 -3.10 -23.12
N GLU A 260 -1.01 -2.04 -23.92
CA GLU A 260 -0.02 -1.93 -25.00
C GLU A 260 1.41 -2.14 -24.48
N ALA A 261 1.78 -1.48 -23.39
CA ALA A 261 3.10 -1.61 -22.79
C ALA A 261 3.40 -3.05 -22.34
N THR A 262 2.47 -3.70 -21.63
CA THR A 262 2.65 -5.09 -21.18
C THR A 262 2.68 -6.10 -22.35
N GLN A 263 1.90 -5.86 -23.41
CA GLN A 263 1.91 -6.67 -24.61
C GLN A 263 3.26 -6.54 -25.34
N SER A 264 3.75 -5.32 -25.52
CA SER A 264 5.02 -5.01 -26.17
C SER A 264 6.23 -5.55 -25.39
N LEU A 265 6.18 -5.52 -24.05
CA LEU A 265 7.20 -6.15 -23.20
C LEU A 265 7.22 -7.70 -23.30
N GLY A 266 6.24 -8.32 -23.97
CA GLY A 266 6.19 -9.76 -24.19
C GLY A 266 5.84 -10.57 -22.93
N VAL A 267 5.19 -9.93 -21.95
CA VAL A 267 4.81 -10.57 -20.67
C VAL A 267 3.35 -11.05 -20.65
N GLY A 268 2.61 -10.78 -21.74
CA GLY A 268 1.21 -11.18 -21.90
C GLY A 268 0.24 -10.41 -21.00
N ALA A 269 -1.03 -10.83 -21.00
CA ALA A 269 -2.10 -10.14 -20.29
C ALA A 269 -2.17 -10.46 -18.78
N GLY A 270 -1.43 -11.46 -18.30
CA GLY A 270 -1.52 -11.95 -16.92
C GLY A 270 -2.53 -13.10 -16.73
N PRO A 271 -2.94 -13.41 -15.48
CA PRO A 271 -2.53 -12.74 -14.25
C PRO A 271 -1.03 -12.91 -13.96
N TYR A 272 -0.42 -11.89 -13.36
CA TYR A 272 0.99 -11.87 -13.01
C TYR A 272 1.16 -12.53 -11.63
N LEU A 273 1.69 -13.77 -11.62
CA LEU A 273 1.70 -14.63 -10.42
C LEU A 273 3.05 -14.71 -9.68
N ALA A 274 4.13 -14.21 -10.25
CA ALA A 274 5.44 -14.15 -9.60
C ALA A 274 5.53 -12.89 -8.72
N ARG A 275 6.63 -12.13 -8.81
CA ARG A 275 6.77 -10.85 -8.09
C ARG A 275 5.68 -9.86 -8.55
N PRO A 276 4.99 -9.16 -7.64
CA PRO A 276 3.88 -8.27 -8.01
C PRO A 276 4.36 -7.10 -8.85
N VAL A 277 3.53 -6.73 -9.84
CA VAL A 277 3.72 -5.49 -10.61
C VAL A 277 3.52 -4.30 -9.68
N VAL A 278 4.33 -3.26 -9.82
CA VAL A 278 4.22 -2.05 -9.00
C VAL A 278 3.68 -0.90 -9.85
N SER A 279 2.82 -0.06 -9.28
CA SER A 279 2.48 1.23 -9.84
C SER A 279 2.93 2.35 -8.90
N SER A 280 3.14 3.54 -9.45
CA SER A 280 3.27 4.75 -8.63
C SER A 280 2.39 5.87 -9.14
N PHE A 281 1.74 6.61 -8.25
CA PHE A 281 0.92 7.79 -8.53
C PHE A 281 1.60 9.03 -7.97
N ALA A 282 1.82 10.04 -8.81
CA ALA A 282 2.51 11.27 -8.44
C ALA A 282 1.56 12.46 -8.33
N PHE A 283 1.72 13.28 -7.30
CA PHE A 283 0.98 14.50 -7.01
C PHE A 283 1.94 15.67 -6.93
N THR A 284 1.46 16.89 -7.20
CA THR A 284 2.27 18.12 -7.10
C THR A 284 1.49 19.21 -6.37
N GLY A 285 2.17 20.29 -5.98
CA GLY A 285 1.51 21.40 -5.30
C GLY A 285 0.35 22.01 -6.09
N GLY A 286 0.40 21.93 -7.43
CA GLY A 286 -0.65 22.40 -8.35
C GLY A 286 -1.76 21.38 -8.66
N SER A 287 -1.63 20.12 -8.22
CA SER A 287 -2.62 19.07 -8.43
C SER A 287 -2.57 18.12 -7.24
N ARG A 288 -3.14 18.57 -6.11
CA ARG A 288 -3.07 17.86 -4.82
C ARG A 288 -4.11 16.74 -4.71
N GLY A 289 -5.30 16.93 -5.25
CA GLY A 289 -6.38 15.94 -5.22
C GLY A 289 -6.34 14.91 -6.34
N GLU A 290 -5.54 15.13 -7.39
CA GLU A 290 -5.51 14.27 -8.57
C GLU A 290 -4.07 13.97 -8.99
N PRO A 291 -3.72 12.71 -9.30
CA PRO A 291 -2.37 12.39 -9.70
C PRO A 291 -2.04 12.98 -11.08
N VAL A 292 -0.93 13.72 -11.15
CA VAL A 292 -0.43 14.31 -12.42
C VAL A 292 0.12 13.23 -13.35
N SER A 293 0.64 12.14 -12.80
CA SER A 293 1.18 11.03 -13.58
C SER A 293 1.11 9.72 -12.83
N ALA A 294 0.95 8.62 -13.55
CA ALA A 294 1.17 7.27 -13.06
C ALA A 294 2.38 6.62 -13.76
N THR A 295 3.03 5.66 -13.12
CA THR A 295 4.17 4.92 -13.70
C THR A 295 4.04 3.44 -13.34
N LEU A 296 4.09 2.58 -14.35
CA LEU A 296 4.13 1.12 -14.21
C LEU A 296 5.58 0.71 -13.93
N TYR A 297 5.80 -0.28 -13.07
CA TYR A 297 7.08 -0.90 -12.77
C TYR A 297 6.89 -2.41 -12.85
N PHE A 298 7.36 -3.01 -13.94
CA PHE A 298 7.24 -4.44 -14.18
C PHE A 298 8.53 -5.16 -13.69
N PRO A 299 8.44 -6.12 -12.76
CA PRO A 299 9.60 -6.84 -12.22
C PRO A 299 10.11 -7.89 -13.21
N LEU A 300 10.75 -7.44 -14.29
CA LEU A 300 11.07 -8.27 -15.46
C LEU A 300 11.89 -9.51 -15.11
N GLU A 301 12.83 -9.42 -14.15
CA GLU A 301 13.65 -10.55 -13.68
C GLU A 301 12.82 -11.76 -13.24
N SER A 302 11.58 -11.55 -12.77
CA SER A 302 10.71 -12.64 -12.30
C SER A 302 9.92 -13.33 -13.43
N TYR A 303 10.05 -12.84 -14.66
CA TYR A 303 9.25 -13.23 -15.83
C TYR A 303 10.11 -13.57 -17.07
N VAL A 304 11.42 -13.72 -16.88
CA VAL A 304 12.40 -14.10 -17.90
C VAL A 304 13.35 -15.16 -17.35
N GLU A 305 13.92 -15.98 -18.22
CA GLU A 305 14.84 -17.05 -17.82
C GLU A 305 16.30 -16.58 -17.74
N SER A 306 16.64 -15.50 -18.44
CA SER A 306 17.98 -14.92 -18.49
C SER A 306 17.95 -13.43 -18.85
N ASP A 307 19.04 -12.72 -18.57
CA ASP A 307 19.20 -11.32 -18.93
C ASP A 307 19.35 -11.11 -20.45
N ALA A 308 19.75 -12.14 -21.21
CA ALA A 308 19.71 -12.09 -22.67
C ALA A 308 18.26 -11.94 -23.17
N LEU A 309 17.33 -12.72 -22.60
CA LEU A 309 15.92 -12.60 -22.92
C LEU A 309 15.34 -11.28 -22.39
N ALA A 310 15.76 -10.85 -21.20
CA ALA A 310 15.37 -9.55 -20.64
C ALA A 310 15.75 -8.42 -21.60
N LEU A 311 17.02 -8.32 -21.98
CA LEU A 311 17.52 -7.31 -22.90
C LEU A 311 16.77 -7.31 -24.23
N ASN A 312 16.57 -8.49 -24.84
CA ASN A 312 15.83 -8.58 -26.10
C ASN A 312 14.41 -8.02 -25.99
N ARG A 313 13.67 -8.37 -24.93
CA ARG A 313 12.31 -7.85 -24.69
C ARG A 313 12.31 -6.34 -24.48
N VAL A 314 13.27 -5.79 -23.73
CA VAL A 314 13.33 -4.34 -23.50
C VAL A 314 13.76 -3.59 -24.76
N LEU A 315 14.61 -4.17 -25.60
CA LEU A 315 14.96 -3.56 -26.89
C LEU A 315 13.76 -3.55 -27.85
N GLU A 316 12.99 -4.63 -27.93
CA GLU A 316 11.73 -4.66 -28.71
C GLU A 316 10.73 -3.64 -28.17
N PHE A 317 10.52 -3.64 -26.85
CA PHE A 317 9.69 -2.64 -26.18
C PHE A 317 10.12 -1.21 -26.48
N ASN A 318 11.41 -0.91 -26.38
CA ASN A 318 11.91 0.43 -26.68
C ASN A 318 11.70 0.81 -28.16
N ARG A 319 11.80 -0.13 -29.11
CA ARG A 319 11.50 0.15 -30.53
C ARG A 319 10.02 0.48 -30.72
N ASP A 320 9.12 -0.26 -30.09
CA ASP A 320 7.66 -0.03 -30.20
C ASP A 320 7.22 1.35 -29.68
N PHE A 321 7.98 1.93 -28.75
CA PHE A 321 7.70 3.24 -28.14
C PHE A 321 8.67 4.36 -28.59
N ASP A 322 9.43 4.17 -29.67
CA ASP A 322 10.41 5.14 -30.18
C ASP A 322 11.43 5.62 -29.12
N LEU A 323 11.90 4.70 -28.29
CA LEU A 323 12.87 4.93 -27.22
C LEU A 323 14.28 4.50 -27.62
N PRO A 324 15.33 5.11 -27.01
CA PRO A 324 16.72 4.74 -27.26
C PRO A 324 17.00 3.25 -26.99
N THR A 325 17.70 2.58 -27.92
CA THR A 325 18.04 1.14 -27.84
C THR A 325 19.54 0.90 -27.76
N THR A 326 20.34 1.65 -28.51
CA THR A 326 21.80 1.52 -28.53
C THR A 326 22.43 1.77 -27.16
N GLU A 327 21.99 2.80 -26.46
CA GLU A 327 22.44 3.16 -25.12
C GLU A 327 22.10 2.07 -24.11
N LEU A 328 20.92 1.46 -24.22
CA LEU A 328 20.50 0.37 -23.36
C LEU A 328 21.35 -0.88 -23.57
N GLU A 329 21.58 -1.26 -24.84
CA GLU A 329 22.40 -2.42 -25.18
C GLU A 329 23.84 -2.24 -24.67
N ALA A 330 24.41 -1.05 -24.84
CA ALA A 330 25.73 -0.71 -24.32
C ALA A 330 25.79 -0.77 -22.78
N ALA A 331 24.78 -0.23 -22.09
CA ALA A 331 24.65 -0.29 -20.63
C ALA A 331 24.64 -1.73 -20.12
N VAL A 332 23.74 -2.56 -20.64
CA VAL A 332 23.56 -3.95 -20.18
C VAL A 332 24.80 -4.79 -20.48
N THR A 333 25.38 -4.63 -21.67
CA THR A 333 26.62 -5.35 -22.04
C THR A 333 27.79 -4.94 -21.14
N GLY A 334 27.96 -3.64 -20.87
CA GLY A 334 29.01 -3.15 -19.97
C GLY A 334 28.80 -3.56 -18.51
N LEU A 335 27.55 -3.79 -18.11
CA LEU A 335 27.19 -4.26 -16.78
C LEU A 335 27.29 -5.77 -16.61
N ALA A 336 27.43 -6.58 -17.66
CA ALA A 336 27.39 -8.04 -17.53
C ALA A 336 28.76 -8.59 -17.05
N PRO A 337 28.83 -9.31 -15.91
CA PRO A 337 30.09 -9.94 -15.47
C PRO A 337 30.43 -11.21 -16.25
N VAL A 338 29.42 -11.81 -16.88
CA VAL A 338 29.44 -13.07 -17.62
C VAL A 338 28.49 -12.92 -18.82
N PRO A 339 28.51 -13.83 -19.81
CA PRO A 339 27.55 -13.81 -20.91
C PRO A 339 26.10 -13.72 -20.42
N LEU A 340 25.27 -12.92 -21.11
CA LEU A 340 23.90 -12.61 -20.68
C LEU A 340 22.97 -13.82 -20.66
N ASP A 341 23.27 -14.86 -21.42
CA ASP A 341 22.54 -16.13 -21.44
C ASP A 341 22.80 -16.97 -20.18
N GLU A 342 23.93 -16.75 -19.52
CA GLU A 342 24.29 -17.35 -18.22
C GLU A 342 23.95 -16.45 -17.03
N LEU A 343 23.46 -15.22 -17.29
CA LEU A 343 23.14 -14.21 -16.30
C LEU A 343 21.63 -14.14 -16.04
N HIS A 344 21.25 -13.95 -14.79
CA HIS A 344 19.86 -13.73 -14.39
C HIS A 344 19.78 -12.68 -13.29
N GLY A 345 18.79 -11.79 -13.39
CA GLY A 345 18.46 -10.79 -12.37
C GLY A 345 19.37 -9.55 -12.38
N LEU A 346 20.16 -9.32 -13.43
CA LEU A 346 20.78 -8.01 -13.66
C LEU A 346 19.68 -6.97 -13.92
N THR A 347 18.75 -7.24 -14.85
CA THR A 347 17.63 -6.37 -15.19
C THR A 347 16.45 -6.62 -14.25
N SER A 348 16.38 -5.90 -13.14
CA SER A 348 15.39 -6.12 -12.08
C SER A 348 13.99 -5.68 -12.52
N TYR A 349 13.85 -4.41 -12.87
CA TYR A 349 12.59 -3.78 -13.26
C TYR A 349 12.70 -3.05 -14.60
N VAL A 350 11.55 -2.94 -15.26
CA VAL A 350 11.33 -2.00 -16.37
C VAL A 350 10.10 -1.17 -16.01
N SER A 351 10.26 0.14 -15.96
CA SER A 351 9.14 1.05 -15.71
C SER A 351 8.69 1.78 -16.95
N PHE A 352 7.39 1.99 -17.11
CA PHE A 352 6.80 2.71 -18.21
C PHE A 352 5.88 3.83 -17.73
N ARG A 353 5.98 4.98 -18.37
CA ARG A 353 4.98 6.05 -18.27
C ARG A 353 4.94 6.86 -19.56
N GLU A 354 3.83 7.52 -19.77
CA GLU A 354 3.70 8.55 -20.80
C GLU A 354 3.47 9.91 -20.13
N GLU A 355 4.06 10.95 -20.70
CA GLU A 355 3.90 12.32 -20.23
C GLU A 355 3.82 13.26 -21.43
N HIS A 356 2.66 13.88 -21.66
CA HIS A 356 2.40 14.70 -22.84
C HIS A 356 2.67 13.96 -24.17
N ASN A 357 2.16 12.73 -24.31
CA ASN A 357 2.37 11.83 -25.45
C ASN A 357 3.84 11.48 -25.72
N VAL A 358 4.72 11.64 -24.73
CA VAL A 358 6.11 11.18 -24.81
C VAL A 358 6.28 10.01 -23.86
N ALA A 359 6.58 8.84 -24.43
CA ALA A 359 6.94 7.66 -23.68
C ALA A 359 8.26 7.87 -22.92
N ARG A 360 8.34 7.23 -21.76
CA ARG A 360 9.56 7.13 -20.98
C ARG A 360 9.64 5.74 -20.39
N SER A 361 10.73 5.05 -20.70
CA SER A 361 11.11 3.79 -20.05
C SER A 361 12.16 4.06 -18.97
N THR A 362 12.25 3.25 -17.94
CA THR A 362 13.41 3.20 -17.05
C THR A 362 13.76 1.76 -16.79
N VAL A 363 15.03 1.41 -16.98
CA VAL A 363 15.54 0.05 -16.75
C VAL A 363 16.40 0.10 -15.48
N TYR A 364 16.08 -0.80 -14.55
CA TYR A 364 16.70 -0.87 -13.23
C TYR A 364 17.64 -2.06 -13.18
N PHE A 365 18.79 -1.89 -12.54
CA PHE A 365 19.85 -2.90 -12.55
C PHE A 365 20.27 -3.30 -11.14
N SER A 366 20.28 -4.59 -10.82
CA SER A 366 20.95 -5.10 -9.62
C SER A 366 22.47 -5.09 -9.84
N PRO A 367 23.28 -4.67 -8.84
CA PRO A 367 24.73 -4.78 -8.92
C PRO A 367 25.23 -6.22 -8.73
N LEU A 368 24.34 -7.16 -8.36
CA LEU A 368 24.62 -8.59 -8.18
C LEU A 368 25.68 -8.88 -7.11
N ALA A 369 25.70 -8.08 -6.02
CA ALA A 369 26.72 -8.19 -4.99
C ALA A 369 26.71 -9.56 -4.31
N PHE A 370 25.53 -10.15 -4.11
CA PHE A 370 25.34 -11.43 -3.43
C PHE A 370 24.89 -12.57 -4.36
N GLY A 371 24.59 -12.28 -5.63
CA GLY A 371 24.06 -13.23 -6.60
C GLY A 371 22.60 -13.62 -6.32
N HIS A 372 21.96 -14.24 -7.31
CA HIS A 372 20.56 -14.70 -7.17
C HIS A 372 20.53 -16.21 -6.89
N ASP A 373 19.89 -16.62 -5.79
CA ASP A 373 19.54 -18.04 -5.60
C ASP A 373 18.27 -18.36 -6.43
N HIS A 374 18.45 -19.11 -7.52
CA HIS A 374 17.36 -19.65 -8.36
C HIS A 374 16.28 -20.40 -7.56
N ALA A 375 16.56 -20.87 -6.34
CA ALA A 375 15.60 -21.57 -5.48
C ALA A 375 14.71 -20.63 -4.66
N SER A 376 15.16 -19.41 -4.34
CA SER A 376 14.42 -18.45 -3.51
C SER A 376 13.15 -17.93 -4.20
N ALA A 377 13.25 -17.66 -5.51
CA ALA A 377 12.11 -17.23 -6.33
C ALA A 377 11.01 -18.30 -6.47
N ARG A 378 11.36 -19.60 -6.32
CA ARG A 378 10.40 -20.73 -6.34
C ARG A 378 9.90 -21.15 -4.96
N ARG A 379 10.58 -20.75 -3.88
CA ARG A 379 10.27 -21.14 -2.48
C ARG A 379 9.20 -20.31 -1.79
N LEU A 380 8.71 -19.24 -2.41
CA LEU A 380 7.45 -18.58 -2.01
C LEU A 380 6.18 -19.39 -2.36
N LYS A 381 6.31 -20.72 -2.50
CA LYS A 381 5.25 -21.69 -2.23
C LYS A 381 5.58 -22.42 -0.92
N ALA A 382 5.60 -21.68 0.18
CA ALA A 382 5.61 -22.25 1.52
C ALA A 382 4.19 -22.10 2.08
N ALA A 383 3.64 -23.23 2.55
CA ALA A 383 2.31 -23.44 3.10
C ALA A 383 1.61 -22.15 3.57
N LYS A 384 0.52 -21.77 2.89
CA LYS A 384 -0.44 -20.81 3.45
C LYS A 384 -0.90 -21.42 4.77
N HIS A 385 -0.47 -20.85 5.88
CA HIS A 385 -1.23 -20.95 7.13
C HIS A 385 -2.66 -20.55 6.77
N ARG A 386 -3.58 -21.51 6.85
CA ARG A 386 -4.99 -21.24 6.62
C ARG A 386 -5.49 -20.63 7.92
N GLU A 387 -5.70 -19.32 7.89
CA GLU A 387 -6.24 -18.57 9.04
C GLU A 387 -7.57 -19.20 9.46
N ARG A 388 -7.72 -19.46 10.75
CA ARG A 388 -8.98 -19.94 11.34
C ARG A 388 -9.98 -18.79 11.45
N ILE A 389 -11.28 -19.09 11.44
CA ILE A 389 -12.29 -18.02 11.61
C ILE A 389 -12.14 -17.29 12.96
N SER A 390 -11.73 -17.99 14.01
CA SER A 390 -11.42 -17.38 15.32
C SER A 390 -10.20 -16.45 15.24
N GLU A 391 -9.15 -16.85 14.52
CA GLU A 391 -7.96 -16.01 14.30
C GLU A 391 -8.33 -14.75 13.48
N LEU A 392 -9.23 -14.89 12.51
CA LEU A 392 -9.74 -13.76 11.73
C LEU A 392 -10.52 -12.77 12.62
N VAL A 393 -11.43 -13.26 13.47
CA VAL A 393 -12.19 -12.41 14.41
C VAL A 393 -11.24 -11.66 15.34
N GLU A 394 -10.34 -12.38 16.02
CA GLU A 394 -9.33 -11.75 16.90
C GLU A 394 -8.45 -10.73 16.16
N ARG A 395 -8.15 -10.98 14.88
CA ARG A 395 -7.38 -10.05 14.06
C ARG A 395 -8.16 -8.76 13.79
N PHE A 396 -9.47 -8.84 13.52
CA PHE A 396 -10.29 -7.65 13.30
C PHE A 396 -10.66 -6.91 14.59
N GLU A 397 -10.68 -7.59 15.73
CA GLU A 397 -10.73 -6.94 17.04
C GLU A 397 -9.46 -6.14 17.33
N ARG A 398 -8.29 -6.69 16.96
CA ARG A 398 -6.99 -6.02 17.13
C ARG A 398 -6.78 -4.89 16.12
N HIS A 399 -7.02 -5.14 14.84
CA HIS A 399 -6.88 -4.15 13.76
C HIS A 399 -8.22 -3.46 13.52
N SER A 400 -8.53 -2.54 14.42
CA SER A 400 -9.84 -1.89 14.44
C SER A 400 -10.12 -1.05 13.19
N LEU A 401 -11.38 -1.09 12.73
CA LEU A 401 -11.89 -0.18 11.70
C LEU A 401 -11.68 1.29 12.04
N VAL A 402 -11.62 1.66 13.32
CA VAL A 402 -11.41 3.05 13.74
C VAL A 402 -10.00 3.55 13.44
N HIS A 403 -9.12 2.67 12.98
CA HIS A 403 -7.83 3.04 12.40
C HIS A 403 -7.91 3.37 10.91
N LEU A 404 -9.04 3.16 10.24
CA LEU A 404 -9.21 3.62 8.87
C LEU A 404 -9.08 5.14 8.79
N PRO A 405 -8.58 5.67 7.66
CA PRO A 405 -8.36 7.10 7.44
C PRO A 405 -9.57 8.00 7.76
N TYR A 406 -10.78 7.50 7.51
CA TYR A 406 -12.03 8.21 7.85
C TYR A 406 -12.11 8.55 9.34
N PHE A 407 -12.00 7.54 10.21
CA PHE A 407 -12.10 7.69 11.66
C PHE A 407 -10.92 8.47 12.23
N ARG A 408 -9.70 8.21 11.73
CA ARG A 408 -8.51 8.95 12.17
C ARG A 408 -8.61 10.43 11.88
N ARG A 409 -9.05 10.81 10.68
CA ARG A 409 -9.26 12.21 10.32
C ARG A 409 -10.39 12.85 11.15
N MET A 410 -11.50 12.14 11.35
CA MET A 410 -12.57 12.58 12.26
C MET A 410 -12.06 12.84 13.69
N ASN A 411 -11.17 11.98 14.21
CA ASN A 411 -10.61 12.16 15.54
C ASN A 411 -9.61 13.32 15.61
N ARG A 412 -8.75 13.44 14.59
CA ARG A 412 -7.71 14.48 14.48
C ARG A 412 -8.31 15.89 14.36
N GLU A 413 -9.42 16.03 13.64
CA GLU A 413 -10.10 17.31 13.43
C GLU A 413 -11.07 17.67 14.59
N PRO A 414 -11.46 18.95 14.73
CA PRO A 414 -12.53 19.35 15.63
C PRO A 414 -13.84 18.61 15.33
N VAL A 415 -14.59 18.27 16.38
CA VAL A 415 -15.89 17.61 16.23
C VAL A 415 -16.85 18.47 15.39
N SER A 416 -17.51 17.85 14.42
CA SER A 416 -18.53 18.49 13.57
C SER A 416 -19.81 17.68 13.63
N LEU A 417 -20.89 18.32 14.09
CA LEU A 417 -22.21 17.69 14.18
C LEU A 417 -22.81 17.40 12.80
N GLU A 418 -22.43 18.16 11.77
CA GLU A 418 -22.83 17.86 10.39
C GLU A 418 -22.21 16.56 9.89
N ARG A 419 -20.93 16.33 10.20
CA ARG A 419 -20.23 15.08 9.84
C ARG A 419 -20.74 13.90 10.64
N LEU A 420 -21.04 14.09 11.93
CA LEU A 420 -21.68 13.06 12.75
C LEU A 420 -23.08 12.75 12.25
N TRP A 421 -23.93 13.75 11.94
CA TRP A 421 -25.23 13.51 11.33
C TRP A 421 -25.10 12.70 10.02
N LEU A 422 -24.14 13.06 9.17
CA LEU A 422 -23.94 12.38 7.88
C LEU A 422 -23.58 10.90 8.08
N LEU A 423 -22.68 10.61 9.03
CA LEU A 423 -22.32 9.24 9.39
C LEU A 423 -23.52 8.46 9.94
N MET A 424 -24.20 9.01 10.96
CA MET A 424 -25.36 8.36 11.57
C MET A 424 -26.47 8.13 10.56
N LYS A 425 -26.71 9.08 9.66
CA LYS A 425 -27.75 8.94 8.64
C LYS A 425 -27.41 7.87 7.60
N ASN A 426 -26.13 7.68 7.29
CA ASN A 426 -25.72 6.55 6.45
C ASN A 426 -25.89 5.20 7.18
N PHE A 427 -25.61 5.13 8.48
CA PHE A 427 -25.88 3.91 9.27
C PHE A 427 -27.36 3.57 9.39
N ASP A 428 -28.22 4.59 9.51
CA ASP A 428 -29.69 4.42 9.48
C ASP A 428 -30.10 3.56 8.28
N VAL A 429 -29.69 4.00 7.09
CA VAL A 429 -30.08 3.41 5.82
C VAL A 429 -29.34 2.10 5.54
N ALA A 430 -28.04 2.04 5.82
CA ALA A 430 -27.22 0.88 5.50
C ALA A 430 -27.57 -0.34 6.37
N ILE A 431 -27.75 -0.11 7.67
CA ILE A 431 -27.74 -1.14 8.69
C ILE A 431 -29.09 -1.13 9.43
N VAL A 432 -29.36 -0.08 10.20
CA VAL A 432 -30.37 -0.07 11.27
C VAL A 432 -31.79 -0.39 10.76
N GLN A 433 -32.19 0.14 9.61
CA GLN A 433 -33.57 -0.01 9.14
C GLN A 433 -33.96 -1.46 8.83
N GLU A 434 -33.00 -2.26 8.34
CA GLU A 434 -33.20 -3.60 7.81
C GLU A 434 -32.54 -4.70 8.65
N PHE A 435 -31.69 -4.33 9.61
CA PHE A 435 -30.89 -5.28 10.39
C PHE A 435 -31.73 -6.36 11.11
N PRO A 436 -32.84 -6.05 11.82
CA PRO A 436 -33.65 -7.10 12.46
C PRO A 436 -34.24 -8.10 11.46
N ARG A 437 -34.59 -7.64 10.25
CA ARG A 437 -35.11 -8.52 9.20
C ARG A 437 -34.03 -9.45 8.66
N ARG A 438 -32.83 -8.91 8.40
CA ARG A 438 -31.67 -9.68 7.93
C ARG A 438 -31.26 -10.72 8.97
N LEU A 439 -31.15 -10.32 10.23
CA LEU A 439 -30.81 -11.22 11.32
C LEU A 439 -31.86 -12.33 11.50
N ALA A 440 -33.16 -12.01 11.42
CA ALA A 440 -34.23 -13.01 11.44
C ALA A 440 -34.13 -14.02 10.29
N ALA A 441 -33.75 -13.57 9.09
CA ALA A 441 -33.54 -14.45 7.93
C ALA A 441 -32.33 -15.39 8.12
N LEU A 442 -31.27 -14.91 8.78
CA LEU A 442 -30.12 -15.74 9.14
C LEU A 442 -30.48 -16.75 10.25
N VAL A 443 -31.14 -16.31 11.32
CA VAL A 443 -31.62 -17.17 12.44
C VAL A 443 -32.45 -18.33 11.92
N ALA A 444 -33.39 -18.06 11.01
CA ALA A 444 -34.27 -19.08 10.43
C ALA A 444 -33.52 -20.18 9.66
N ARG A 445 -32.31 -19.87 9.19
CA ARG A 445 -31.47 -20.76 8.36
C ARG A 445 -30.19 -21.21 9.07
N ALA A 446 -29.98 -20.77 10.31
CA ALA A 446 -28.78 -21.07 11.08
C ALA A 446 -28.57 -22.59 11.14
N PRO A 447 -27.37 -23.08 10.76
CA PRO A 447 -27.13 -24.49 10.48
C PRO A 447 -27.01 -25.34 11.75
N ASP A 448 -26.81 -24.71 12.90
CA ASP A 448 -26.64 -25.33 14.21
C ASP A 448 -27.51 -24.63 15.26
N ASP A 449 -28.10 -25.39 16.18
CA ASP A 449 -29.04 -24.86 17.18
C ASP A 449 -28.35 -24.03 18.28
N ALA A 450 -27.08 -24.29 18.59
CA ALA A 450 -26.32 -23.47 19.54
C ALA A 450 -25.98 -22.10 18.91
N ILE A 451 -25.56 -22.08 17.64
CA ILE A 451 -25.41 -20.84 16.87
C ILE A 451 -26.75 -20.12 16.76
N ARG A 452 -27.84 -20.84 16.44
CA ARG A 452 -29.18 -20.25 16.35
C ARG A 452 -29.61 -19.62 17.66
N ALA A 453 -29.31 -20.23 18.81
CA ALA A 453 -29.64 -19.68 20.12
C ALA A 453 -28.95 -18.32 20.36
N LEU A 454 -27.66 -18.21 20.02
CA LEU A 454 -26.90 -16.96 20.14
C LEU A 454 -27.43 -15.87 19.20
N LEU A 455 -27.67 -16.20 17.92
CA LEU A 455 -28.27 -15.25 16.96
C LEU A 455 -29.70 -14.85 17.35
N THR A 456 -30.45 -15.74 18.00
CA THR A 456 -31.82 -15.43 18.48
C THR A 456 -31.79 -14.46 19.67
N LYS A 457 -30.77 -14.58 20.56
CA LYS A 457 -30.53 -13.61 21.63
C LYS A 457 -30.29 -12.21 21.03
N GLN A 458 -29.36 -12.10 20.07
CA GLN A 458 -29.12 -10.84 19.36
C GLN A 458 -30.39 -10.28 18.71
N LEU A 459 -31.17 -11.12 18.02
CA LEU A 459 -32.44 -10.69 17.43
C LEU A 459 -33.46 -10.20 18.47
N HIS A 460 -33.50 -10.84 19.64
CA HIS A 460 -34.37 -10.42 20.72
C HIS A 460 -34.00 -9.04 21.25
N ASP A 461 -32.69 -8.78 21.40
CA ASP A 461 -32.15 -7.49 21.83
C ASP A 461 -32.45 -6.39 20.79
N GLU A 462 -32.21 -6.68 19.52
CA GLU A 462 -32.52 -5.78 18.39
C GLU A 462 -34.00 -5.35 18.33
N LEU A 463 -34.90 -6.26 18.72
CA LEU A 463 -36.34 -6.03 18.79
C LEU A 463 -36.80 -5.43 20.13
N GLY A 464 -35.89 -5.09 21.02
CA GLY A 464 -36.15 -4.38 22.28
C GLY A 464 -36.65 -5.27 23.41
N GLY A 465 -36.32 -6.56 23.41
CA GLY A 465 -36.68 -7.47 24.50
C GLY A 465 -38.19 -7.71 24.65
N GLY A 466 -38.98 -7.39 23.61
CA GLY A 466 -40.45 -7.41 23.65
C GLY A 466 -41.11 -6.05 23.91
N ASP A 467 -40.34 -4.99 24.17
CA ASP A 467 -40.80 -3.60 24.16
C ASP A 467 -40.25 -2.86 22.92
N PHE A 468 -41.10 -2.65 21.91
CA PHE A 468 -40.67 -1.98 20.67
C PHE A 468 -40.18 -0.55 20.89
N ALA A 469 -40.54 0.13 21.99
CA ALA A 469 -40.00 1.46 22.29
C ALA A 469 -38.49 1.42 22.61
N GLN A 470 -38.00 0.24 23.03
CA GLN A 470 -36.60 -0.09 23.29
C GLN A 470 -35.92 -0.80 22.11
N ALA A 471 -36.62 -1.05 21.01
CA ALA A 471 -35.99 -1.61 19.82
C ALA A 471 -34.90 -0.66 19.30
N HIS A 472 -33.78 -1.22 18.83
CA HIS A 472 -32.63 -0.44 18.36
C HIS A 472 -33.03 0.56 17.28
N LYS A 473 -33.86 0.13 16.32
CA LYS A 473 -34.42 0.99 15.28
C LYS A 473 -35.26 2.16 15.82
N ALA A 474 -36.02 1.95 16.90
CA ALA A 474 -36.85 3.00 17.50
C ALA A 474 -35.99 4.03 18.25
N LEU A 475 -34.98 3.56 18.99
CA LEU A 475 -33.99 4.38 19.69
C LEU A 475 -33.13 5.20 18.71
N PHE A 476 -32.60 4.56 17.66
CA PHE A 476 -31.81 5.21 16.62
C PHE A 476 -32.63 6.28 15.87
N GLY A 477 -33.91 6.02 15.63
CA GLY A 477 -34.82 7.02 15.06
C GLY A 477 -34.94 8.28 15.90
N ARG A 478 -34.92 8.18 17.25
CA ARG A 478 -34.88 9.35 18.14
C ARG A 478 -33.57 10.12 18.01
N LEU A 479 -32.44 9.41 17.94
CA LEU A 479 -31.12 10.01 17.73
C LEU A 479 -31.07 10.79 16.41
N ILE A 480 -31.44 10.17 15.28
CA ILE A 480 -31.44 10.82 13.97
C ILE A 480 -32.35 12.05 13.94
N ASN A 481 -33.56 11.95 14.48
CA ASN A 481 -34.47 13.09 14.55
C ASN A 481 -33.89 14.26 15.37
N GLY A 482 -33.17 13.97 16.45
CA GLY A 482 -32.49 14.99 17.25
C GLY A 482 -31.28 15.62 16.55
N LEU A 483 -30.64 14.89 15.63
CA LEU A 483 -29.51 15.39 14.83
C LEU A 483 -29.95 16.15 13.57
N GLU A 484 -31.23 16.08 13.16
CA GLU A 484 -31.70 16.61 11.88
C GLU A 484 -31.47 18.12 11.70
N THR A 485 -31.35 18.89 12.79
CA THR A 485 -31.00 20.31 12.72
C THR A 485 -29.56 20.55 12.23
N TYR A 486 -28.69 19.54 12.31
CA TYR A 486 -27.30 19.55 11.85
C TYR A 486 -27.14 18.84 10.50
N ARG A 487 -28.20 18.75 9.70
CA ARG A 487 -28.15 18.08 8.41
C ARG A 487 -27.05 18.64 7.50
N ALA A 488 -26.15 17.76 7.06
CA ALA A 488 -25.09 18.11 6.13
C ALA A 488 -25.66 18.43 4.73
N SER A 489 -25.16 19.51 4.12
CA SER A 489 -25.55 19.92 2.77
C SER A 489 -24.61 19.31 1.73
N VAL A 490 -24.73 18.00 1.49
CA VAL A 490 -23.94 17.27 0.47
C VAL A 490 -24.83 16.70 -0.64
N ALA A 491 -24.27 16.59 -1.85
CA ALA A 491 -24.94 15.95 -2.97
C ALA A 491 -24.93 14.42 -2.79
N ASP A 492 -26.07 13.77 -3.00
CA ASP A 492 -26.28 12.33 -2.80
C ASP A 492 -25.68 11.77 -1.48
N PRO A 493 -26.23 12.17 -0.31
CA PRO A 493 -25.69 11.79 0.98
C PRO A 493 -25.75 10.28 1.28
N LEU A 494 -26.49 9.49 0.51
CA LEU A 494 -26.89 8.12 0.85
C LEU A 494 -26.39 7.05 -0.13
N GLY A 495 -25.71 7.43 -1.21
CA GLY A 495 -25.06 6.48 -2.12
C GLY A 495 -24.19 5.42 -1.42
N PRO A 496 -23.30 5.81 -0.47
CA PRO A 496 -22.49 4.86 0.28
C PRO A 496 -23.35 3.88 1.11
N ALA A 497 -24.38 4.41 1.79
CA ALA A 497 -25.29 3.59 2.57
C ALA A 497 -26.06 2.56 1.74
N GLN A 498 -26.53 2.94 0.55
CA GLN A 498 -27.23 2.02 -0.33
C GLN A 498 -26.31 0.87 -0.77
N ALA A 499 -25.07 1.18 -1.15
CA ALA A 499 -24.09 0.16 -1.56
C ALA A 499 -23.75 -0.82 -0.42
N LEU A 500 -23.60 -0.33 0.82
CA LEU A 500 -23.39 -1.19 1.98
C LEU A 500 -24.64 -2.02 2.32
N SER A 501 -25.83 -1.41 2.25
CA SER A 501 -27.11 -2.11 2.43
C SER A 501 -27.28 -3.27 1.44
N ASP A 502 -26.96 -3.05 0.17
CA ASP A 502 -27.07 -4.07 -0.87
C ASP A 502 -26.09 -5.23 -0.64
N ALA A 503 -24.87 -4.93 -0.17
CA ALA A 503 -23.89 -5.94 0.23
C ALA A 503 -24.40 -6.78 1.41
N LEU A 504 -24.83 -6.12 2.49
CA LEU A 504 -25.39 -6.78 3.68
C LEU A 504 -26.61 -7.65 3.33
N GLU A 505 -27.47 -7.17 2.42
CA GLU A 505 -28.63 -7.93 1.97
C GLU A 505 -28.19 -9.24 1.31
N LEU A 506 -27.27 -9.16 0.34
CA LEU A 506 -26.76 -10.33 -0.38
C LEU A 506 -26.14 -11.37 0.58
N GLU A 507 -25.41 -10.90 1.58
CA GLU A 507 -24.64 -11.76 2.49
C GLU A 507 -25.55 -12.45 3.53
N TYR A 508 -26.46 -11.70 4.17
CA TYR A 508 -27.38 -12.25 5.17
C TYR A 508 -28.46 -13.17 4.58
N VAL A 509 -28.80 -12.99 3.29
CA VAL A 509 -29.74 -13.87 2.57
C VAL A 509 -29.05 -14.92 1.70
N SER A 510 -27.71 -15.02 1.75
CA SER A 510 -26.90 -15.97 0.97
C SER A 510 -27.43 -17.40 1.06
N ALA A 511 -27.36 -18.16 -0.04
CA ALA A 511 -27.83 -19.54 -0.10
C ALA A 511 -27.05 -20.47 0.85
N ASP A 512 -25.78 -20.15 1.12
CA ASP A 512 -24.98 -20.84 2.13
C ASP A 512 -25.14 -20.13 3.49
N PRO A 513 -25.74 -20.77 4.50
CA PRO A 513 -25.94 -20.14 5.80
C PRO A 513 -24.62 -19.89 6.56
N TRP A 514 -23.55 -20.67 6.32
CA TRP A 514 -22.25 -20.44 6.97
C TRP A 514 -21.60 -19.14 6.50
N PHE A 515 -21.80 -18.79 5.23
CA PHE A 515 -21.39 -17.50 4.70
C PHE A 515 -22.09 -16.34 5.43
N GLY A 516 -23.40 -16.45 5.65
CA GLY A 516 -24.15 -15.44 6.41
C GLY A 516 -23.74 -15.37 7.89
N VAL A 517 -23.44 -16.52 8.51
CA VAL A 517 -22.88 -16.56 9.87
C VAL A 517 -21.54 -15.84 9.94
N GLY A 518 -20.61 -16.14 9.03
CA GLY A 518 -19.32 -15.46 8.97
C GLY A 518 -19.44 -13.95 8.77
N ALA A 519 -20.36 -13.52 7.91
CA ALA A 519 -20.67 -12.10 7.72
C ALA A 519 -21.16 -11.44 9.03
N SER A 520 -22.07 -12.09 9.77
CA SER A 520 -22.60 -11.51 11.01
C SER A 520 -21.54 -11.31 12.09
N LEU A 521 -20.54 -12.21 12.19
CA LEU A 521 -19.45 -12.06 13.15
C LEU A 521 -18.72 -10.72 13.02
N LEU A 522 -18.43 -10.29 11.80
CA LEU A 522 -17.74 -9.01 11.60
C LEU A 522 -18.66 -7.81 11.74
N VAL A 523 -19.95 -7.93 11.46
CA VAL A 523 -20.90 -6.82 11.68
C VAL A 523 -20.89 -6.43 13.16
N GLU A 524 -20.95 -7.38 14.08
CA GLU A 524 -20.93 -7.12 15.53
C GLU A 524 -19.57 -6.56 16.00
N VAL A 525 -18.46 -7.17 15.56
CA VAL A 525 -17.11 -6.68 15.90
C VAL A 525 -16.92 -5.23 15.43
N PHE A 526 -17.42 -4.91 14.24
CA PHE A 526 -17.36 -3.56 13.70
C PHE A 526 -18.35 -2.60 14.35
N GLY A 527 -19.57 -3.05 14.68
CA GLY A 527 -20.59 -2.31 15.43
C GLY A 527 -20.02 -1.77 16.72
N LYS A 528 -19.52 -2.66 17.58
CA LYS A 528 -18.80 -2.33 18.83
C LYS A 528 -17.74 -1.24 18.66
N GLN A 529 -16.87 -1.39 17.66
CA GLN A 529 -15.77 -0.44 17.43
C GLN A 529 -16.29 0.94 17.01
N VAL A 530 -17.25 0.96 16.08
CA VAL A 530 -17.84 2.19 15.54
C VAL A 530 -18.66 2.91 16.59
N ASP A 531 -19.44 2.18 17.39
CA ASP A 531 -20.32 2.77 18.42
C ASP A 531 -19.50 3.39 19.55
N THR A 532 -18.45 2.70 19.97
CA THR A 532 -17.47 3.27 20.92
C THR A 532 -16.87 4.56 20.37
N PHE A 533 -16.42 4.55 19.12
CA PHE A 533 -15.87 5.75 18.48
C PHE A 533 -16.89 6.89 18.42
N VAL A 534 -18.12 6.62 17.97
CA VAL A 534 -19.17 7.63 17.83
C VAL A 534 -19.53 8.22 19.19
N ALA A 535 -19.63 7.39 20.23
CA ALA A 535 -19.86 7.85 21.61
C ALA A 535 -18.75 8.81 22.07
N GLU A 536 -17.48 8.49 21.80
CA GLU A 536 -16.35 9.38 22.08
C GLU A 536 -16.45 10.70 21.32
N GLN A 537 -16.88 10.68 20.05
CA GLN A 537 -17.08 11.91 19.28
C GLN A 537 -18.20 12.78 19.86
N PHE A 538 -19.33 12.18 20.26
CA PHE A 538 -20.42 12.92 20.91
C PHE A 538 -20.04 13.42 22.32
N ALA A 539 -19.11 12.76 23.02
CA ALA A 539 -18.59 13.26 24.29
C ALA A 539 -17.70 14.52 24.12
N ARG A 540 -17.12 14.73 22.93
CA ARG A 540 -16.30 15.93 22.60
C ARG A 540 -17.14 17.19 22.32
N GLN A 541 -18.47 17.09 22.28
CA GLN A 541 -19.38 18.21 22.00
C GLN A 541 -20.37 18.44 23.17
N LYS A 542 -21.06 19.59 23.18
CA LYS A 542 -22.02 19.98 24.25
C LYS A 542 -23.38 20.47 23.74
N GLN A 543 -23.62 20.39 22.43
CA GLN A 543 -24.80 20.97 21.77
C GLN A 543 -25.96 19.97 21.69
N VAL A 544 -25.67 18.67 21.56
CA VAL A 544 -26.67 17.60 21.58
C VAL A 544 -26.93 17.18 23.03
N ALA A 545 -28.19 17.16 23.43
CA ALA A 545 -28.58 16.83 24.79
C ALA A 545 -28.45 15.32 25.08
N GLY A 546 -28.09 14.95 26.31
CA GLY A 546 -27.84 13.54 26.68
C GLY A 546 -29.03 12.60 26.43
N HIS A 547 -30.27 13.05 26.61
CA HIS A 547 -31.45 12.23 26.32
C HIS A 547 -31.62 11.88 24.83
N THR A 548 -30.99 12.64 23.92
CA THR A 548 -30.93 12.32 22.48
C THR A 548 -29.92 11.20 22.20
N LEU A 549 -28.97 10.98 23.10
CA LEU A 549 -27.87 10.02 22.97
C LEU A 549 -28.15 8.69 23.69
N GLU A 550 -29.37 8.47 24.18
CA GLU A 550 -29.79 7.23 24.89
C GLU A 550 -29.44 5.95 24.11
N TRP A 551 -29.53 5.99 22.78
CA TRP A 551 -29.11 4.87 21.92
C TRP A 551 -27.61 4.55 22.07
N LEU A 552 -26.74 5.55 22.12
CA LEU A 552 -25.29 5.36 22.28
C LEU A 552 -24.94 4.82 23.67
N ASP A 553 -25.57 5.34 24.71
CA ASP A 553 -25.37 4.86 26.09
C ASP A 553 -25.69 3.36 26.19
N LEU A 554 -26.75 2.91 25.50
CA LEU A 554 -27.11 1.49 25.41
C LEU A 554 -26.09 0.67 24.60
N HIS A 555 -25.68 1.16 23.43
CA HIS A 555 -24.84 0.39 22.49
C HIS A 555 -23.39 0.25 22.96
N THR A 556 -22.87 1.18 23.77
CA THR A 556 -21.55 0.99 24.41
C THR A 556 -21.49 -0.21 25.37
N VAL A 557 -22.64 -0.73 25.82
CA VAL A 557 -22.73 -1.90 26.71
C VAL A 557 -23.20 -3.14 25.96
N LEU A 558 -24.24 -3.04 25.12
CA LEU A 558 -24.81 -4.19 24.41
C LEU A 558 -23.87 -4.76 23.33
N GLU A 559 -23.19 -3.90 22.57
CA GLU A 559 -22.29 -4.36 21.49
C GLU A 559 -21.06 -5.12 22.03
N VAL A 560 -20.70 -4.89 23.29
CA VAL A 560 -19.64 -5.68 23.96
C VAL A 560 -20.09 -7.13 24.11
N ASP A 561 -21.34 -7.35 24.50
CA ASP A 561 -21.94 -8.68 24.66
C ASP A 561 -22.16 -9.37 23.31
N HIS A 562 -22.54 -8.63 22.26
CA HIS A 562 -22.69 -9.19 20.91
C HIS A 562 -21.36 -9.54 20.23
N ALA A 563 -20.29 -8.78 20.49
CA ALA A 563 -18.95 -9.14 20.06
C ALA A 563 -18.42 -10.39 20.79
N ASP A 564 -18.71 -10.54 22.10
CA ASP A 564 -18.37 -11.74 22.85
C ASP A 564 -19.14 -12.98 22.31
N ASP A 565 -20.42 -12.79 21.96
CA ASP A 565 -21.21 -13.83 21.25
C ASP A 565 -20.58 -14.21 19.90
N SER A 566 -19.95 -13.26 19.19
CA SER A 566 -19.27 -13.54 17.92
C SER A 566 -18.04 -14.43 18.11
N ALA A 567 -17.26 -14.24 19.16
CA ALA A 567 -16.17 -15.15 19.51
C ALA A 567 -16.69 -16.56 19.85
N ALA A 568 -17.82 -16.64 20.56
CA ALA A 568 -18.47 -17.91 20.88
C ALA A 568 -19.00 -18.63 19.62
N ILE A 569 -19.65 -17.91 18.70
CA ILE A 569 -20.13 -18.46 17.42
C ILE A 569 -18.94 -18.93 16.58
N ALA A 570 -17.85 -18.15 16.49
CA ALA A 570 -16.65 -18.52 15.73
C ALA A 570 -16.06 -19.87 16.19
N ALA A 571 -16.05 -20.12 17.51
CA ALA A 571 -15.58 -21.38 18.08
C ALA A 571 -16.48 -22.59 17.78
N LEU A 572 -17.74 -22.37 17.40
CA LEU A 572 -18.71 -23.40 17.03
C LEU A 572 -18.67 -23.78 15.54
N ILE A 573 -17.99 -23.00 14.70
CA ILE A 573 -17.92 -23.24 13.25
C ILE A 573 -17.03 -24.47 12.97
N PRO A 574 -17.55 -25.53 12.32
CA PRO A 574 -16.75 -26.69 11.97
C PRO A 574 -15.67 -26.38 10.91
N GLU A 575 -14.52 -27.05 11.03
CA GLU A 575 -13.48 -27.00 9.99
C GLU A 575 -13.97 -27.56 8.65
N GLY A 576 -13.35 -27.12 7.55
CA GLY A 576 -13.67 -27.55 6.20
C GLY A 576 -14.53 -26.54 5.45
N GLU A 577 -15.52 -27.01 4.69
CA GLU A 577 -16.35 -26.16 3.82
C GLU A 577 -17.13 -25.09 4.60
N ALA A 578 -17.57 -25.39 5.83
CA ALA A 578 -18.27 -24.43 6.69
C ALA A 578 -17.38 -23.26 7.10
N GLU A 579 -16.15 -23.54 7.57
CA GLU A 579 -15.17 -22.51 7.90
C GLU A 579 -14.74 -21.71 6.66
N GLU A 580 -14.54 -22.36 5.51
CA GLU A 580 -14.22 -21.66 4.26
C GLU A 580 -15.34 -20.68 3.84
N ALA A 581 -16.61 -21.10 3.95
CA ALA A 581 -17.75 -20.25 3.66
C ALA A 581 -17.87 -19.08 4.65
N ALA A 582 -17.67 -19.33 5.95
CA ALA A 582 -17.70 -18.30 6.98
C ALA A 582 -16.57 -17.28 6.83
N LEU A 583 -15.34 -17.74 6.56
CA LEU A 583 -14.20 -16.86 6.26
C LEU A 583 -14.50 -15.96 5.06
N ALA A 584 -15.06 -16.54 3.98
CA ALA A 584 -15.45 -15.78 2.80
C ALA A 584 -16.52 -14.72 3.11
N GLY A 585 -17.52 -15.05 3.93
CA GLY A 585 -18.56 -14.11 4.38
C GLY A 585 -17.98 -12.95 5.19
N ALA A 586 -17.10 -13.25 6.15
CA ALA A 586 -16.40 -12.26 6.94
C ALA A 586 -15.53 -11.33 6.07
N GLU A 587 -14.71 -11.88 5.17
CA GLU A 587 -13.88 -11.08 4.26
C GLU A 587 -14.72 -10.17 3.34
N HIS A 588 -15.91 -10.62 2.94
CA HIS A 588 -16.81 -9.82 2.11
C HIS A 588 -17.32 -8.58 2.86
N ILE A 589 -17.75 -8.74 4.12
CA ILE A 589 -18.12 -7.64 5.03
C ILE A 589 -16.95 -6.68 5.26
N ALA A 590 -15.75 -7.21 5.51
CA ALA A 590 -14.56 -6.38 5.69
C ALA A 590 -14.30 -5.50 4.46
N ASN A 591 -14.41 -6.09 3.27
CA ASN A 591 -14.22 -5.37 2.01
C ASN A 591 -15.35 -4.36 1.73
N ALA A 592 -16.61 -4.71 2.02
CA ALA A 592 -17.75 -3.79 1.91
C ALA A 592 -17.62 -2.60 2.86
N SER A 593 -17.22 -2.85 4.11
CA SER A 593 -17.00 -1.82 5.13
C SER A 593 -15.85 -0.88 4.74
N ASN A 594 -14.73 -1.41 4.23
CA ASN A 594 -13.63 -0.58 3.73
C ASN A 594 -14.06 0.35 2.59
N ARG A 595 -14.82 -0.17 1.61
CA ARG A 595 -15.38 0.66 0.52
C ARG A 595 -16.35 1.72 1.04
N PHE A 596 -17.24 1.34 1.97
CA PHE A 596 -18.15 2.27 2.61
C PHE A 596 -17.40 3.43 3.27
N PHE A 597 -16.37 3.16 4.07
CA PHE A 597 -15.62 4.22 4.75
C PHE A 597 -14.72 5.03 3.82
N ALA A 598 -14.25 4.47 2.69
CA ALA A 598 -13.56 5.23 1.65
C ALA A 598 -14.51 6.23 0.97
N GLU A 599 -15.74 5.82 0.64
CA GLU A 599 -16.75 6.72 0.08
C GLU A 599 -17.23 7.74 1.12
N MET A 600 -17.40 7.34 2.39
CA MET A 600 -17.71 8.28 3.48
C MET A 600 -16.60 9.32 3.65
N TYR A 601 -15.33 8.93 3.51
CA TYR A 601 -14.21 9.89 3.50
C TYR A 601 -14.39 10.93 2.40
N ARG A 602 -14.63 10.49 1.16
CA ARG A 602 -14.84 11.39 0.02
C ARG A 602 -16.05 12.30 0.24
N LEU A 603 -17.17 11.76 0.71
CA LEU A 603 -18.38 12.53 0.94
C LEU A 603 -18.24 13.56 2.07
N THR A 604 -17.43 13.24 3.09
CA THR A 604 -17.26 14.08 4.29
C THR A 604 -16.17 15.13 4.14
N PHE A 605 -15.13 14.83 3.35
CA PHE A 605 -13.90 15.62 3.30
C PHE A 605 -13.41 15.99 1.89
N GLY A 606 -14.04 15.45 0.84
CA GLY A 606 -13.65 15.66 -0.56
C GLY A 606 -14.38 16.78 -1.26
#